data_AF-A0A2N2NQ24-F1
#
_entry.id   AF-A0A2N2NQ24-F1
#
_cell.length_a   1.000
_cell.length_b   1.000
_cell.length_c   1.000
_cell.angle_alpha   90.00
_cell.angle_beta   90.00
_cell.angle_gamma   90.00
#
_symmetry.space_group_name_H-M   'P 1'
#
loop_
_entity.id
_entity.type
_entity.pdbx_description
1 polymer ?
#
loop_
_entity_poly.entity_id
_entity_poly.type
_entity_poly.pdbx_seq_one_letter_code
_entity_poly.pdbx_strand_id
1 'polypeptide(L)'
;MHWDGLHGFQHWVRVRENGLRLAALNGANQKIVEYFAFTHDIQRKSDGYDPGHGARACAFIRSHLIDRIDLTPDEVNLLCLATSGHTDGKCHSDITISTCWDADRLDLMRAGIRPHPKRLCTSHARDPKIIEWAIQRSLGMSEL
;
A
#
# COMPACT_ATOMS: atom_id res chain seq x y z
N MET A 1 14.50 -9.72 4.07
CA MET A 1 13.06 -9.82 4.37
C MET A 1 12.70 -11.29 4.46
N HIS A 2 11.95 -11.65 5.48
CA HIS A 2 11.33 -12.97 5.60
C HIS A 2 9.94 -12.94 4.97
N TRP A 3 9.58 -13.96 4.19
CA TRP A 3 8.31 -14.05 3.46
C TRP A 3 7.08 -14.07 4.39
N ASP A 4 7.28 -14.53 5.62
CA ASP A 4 6.33 -14.61 6.73
C ASP A 4 6.49 -13.47 7.76
N GLY A 5 7.40 -12.53 7.52
CA GLY A 5 7.68 -11.40 8.42
C GLY A 5 6.69 -10.23 8.31
N LEU A 6 6.96 -9.15 9.04
CA LEU A 6 6.10 -7.95 9.15
C LEU A 6 5.75 -7.28 7.81
N HIS A 7 6.62 -7.43 6.82
CA HIS A 7 6.47 -6.84 5.49
C HIS A 7 6.38 -7.94 4.40
N GLY A 8 6.12 -9.19 4.80
CA GLY A 8 6.04 -10.34 3.90
C GLY A 8 4.71 -10.45 3.15
N PHE A 9 4.45 -11.61 2.55
CA PHE A 9 3.32 -11.82 1.63
C PHE A 9 1.95 -11.49 2.23
N GLN A 10 1.72 -11.88 3.48
CA GLN A 10 0.44 -11.62 4.15
C GLN A 10 0.17 -10.12 4.28
N HIS A 11 1.21 -9.31 4.46
CA HIS A 11 1.09 -7.86 4.43
C HIS A 11 0.68 -7.38 3.03
N TRP A 12 1.37 -7.81 1.98
CA TRP A 12 1.05 -7.40 0.59
C TRP A 12 -0.39 -7.78 0.20
N VAL A 13 -0.85 -8.97 0.58
CA VAL A 13 -2.25 -9.40 0.37
C VAL A 13 -3.22 -8.47 1.11
N ARG A 14 -2.98 -8.14 2.39
CA ARG A 14 -3.86 -7.23 3.13
C ARG A 14 -3.85 -5.82 2.55
N VAL A 15 -2.70 -5.31 2.10
CA VAL A 15 -2.62 -4.01 1.40
C VAL A 15 -3.45 -4.02 0.12
N ARG A 16 -3.39 -5.10 -0.68
CA ARG A 16 -4.23 -5.24 -1.87
C ARG A 16 -5.71 -5.16 -1.51
N GLU A 17 -6.14 -5.94 -0.52
CA GLU A 17 -7.55 -6.00 -0.11
C GLU A 17 -8.05 -4.66 0.45
N ASN A 18 -7.25 -3.99 1.28
CA ASN A 18 -7.55 -2.65 1.78
C ASN A 18 -7.69 -1.66 0.63
N GLY A 19 -6.74 -1.68 -0.30
CA GLY A 19 -6.70 -0.77 -1.43
C GLY A 19 -7.86 -0.97 -2.40
N LEU A 20 -8.18 -2.22 -2.77
CA LEU A 20 -9.30 -2.52 -3.66
C LEU A 20 -10.65 -2.12 -3.06
N ARG A 21 -10.83 -2.33 -1.74
CA ARG A 21 -12.02 -1.85 -1.03
C ARG A 21 -12.15 -0.34 -1.08
N LEU A 22 -11.06 0.40 -0.85
CA LEU A 22 -11.06 1.85 -0.94
C LEU A 22 -11.30 2.34 -2.37
N ALA A 23 -10.65 1.72 -3.36
CA ALA A 23 -10.79 2.06 -4.77
C ALA A 23 -12.23 1.89 -5.27
N ALA A 24 -12.93 0.85 -4.80
CA ALA A 24 -14.36 0.66 -5.10
C ALA A 24 -15.25 1.79 -4.54
N LEU A 25 -14.81 2.51 -3.50
CA LEU A 25 -15.57 3.60 -2.89
C LEU A 25 -15.21 4.98 -3.47
N ASN A 26 -13.93 5.23 -3.77
CA ASN A 26 -13.45 6.55 -4.21
C ASN A 26 -13.10 6.67 -5.70
N GLY A 27 -13.10 5.56 -6.45
CA GLY A 27 -12.78 5.56 -7.88
C GLY A 27 -11.29 5.57 -8.23
N ALA A 28 -10.40 5.23 -7.30
CA ALA A 28 -8.97 5.05 -7.59
C ALA A 28 -8.72 3.98 -8.66
N ASN A 29 -7.62 4.12 -9.42
CA ASN A 29 -7.23 3.12 -10.42
C ASN A 29 -6.83 1.81 -9.73
N GLN A 30 -7.69 0.80 -9.81
CA GLN A 30 -7.51 -0.51 -9.18
C GLN A 30 -6.24 -1.22 -9.67
N LYS A 31 -5.87 -1.05 -10.94
CA LYS A 31 -4.67 -1.66 -11.54
C LYS A 31 -3.40 -1.22 -10.80
N ILE A 32 -3.29 0.09 -10.54
CA ILE A 32 -2.16 0.66 -9.80
C ILE A 32 -2.16 0.22 -8.35
N VAL A 33 -3.34 0.18 -7.71
CA VAL A 33 -3.48 -0.28 -6.33
C VAL A 33 -3.00 -1.72 -6.16
N GLU A 34 -3.35 -2.61 -7.09
CA GLU A 34 -2.90 -4.00 -7.06
C GLU A 34 -1.39 -4.13 -7.27
N TYR A 35 -0.82 -3.45 -8.28
CA TYR A 35 0.62 -3.49 -8.47
C TYR A 35 1.37 -2.89 -7.28
N PHE A 36 0.91 -1.76 -6.75
CA PHE A 36 1.50 -1.13 -5.57
C PHE A 36 1.56 -2.09 -4.39
N ALA A 37 0.48 -2.83 -4.12
CA ALA A 37 0.40 -3.75 -3.00
C ALA A 37 1.53 -4.80 -3.02
N PHE A 38 1.92 -5.28 -4.20
CA PHE A 38 2.97 -6.29 -4.35
C PHE A 38 4.36 -5.73 -4.67
N THR A 39 4.50 -4.43 -4.95
CA THR A 39 5.80 -3.84 -5.32
C THR A 39 6.34 -2.83 -4.32
N HIS A 40 5.51 -2.20 -3.48
CA HIS A 40 5.96 -1.08 -2.64
C HIS A 40 7.11 -1.45 -1.67
N ASP A 41 7.09 -2.69 -1.19
CA ASP A 41 8.05 -3.26 -0.23
C ASP A 41 9.03 -4.28 -0.85
N ILE A 42 8.99 -4.52 -2.16
CA ILE A 42 9.78 -5.60 -2.80
C ILE A 42 11.31 -5.39 -2.71
N GLN A 43 11.75 -4.18 -2.37
CA GLN A 43 13.16 -3.81 -2.25
C GLN A 43 13.58 -3.44 -0.82
N ARG A 44 12.87 -3.93 0.21
CA ARG A 44 13.34 -3.83 1.59
C ARG A 44 14.63 -4.61 1.81
N LYS A 45 15.60 -3.99 2.48
CA LYS A 45 16.84 -4.62 2.96
C LYS A 45 16.76 -5.02 4.43
N SER A 46 15.79 -4.48 5.16
CA SER A 46 15.53 -4.76 6.58
C SER A 46 14.02 -4.73 6.84
N ASP A 47 13.57 -5.54 7.79
CA ASP A 47 12.18 -5.51 8.27
C ASP A 47 11.94 -4.35 9.26
N GLY A 48 13.02 -3.70 9.73
CA GLY A 48 12.98 -2.49 10.55
C GLY A 48 13.06 -1.20 9.71
N TYR A 49 13.88 -0.25 10.18
CA TYR A 49 14.07 1.04 9.50
C TYR A 49 14.78 0.89 8.15
N ASP A 50 14.13 1.35 7.08
CA ASP A 50 14.68 1.31 5.72
C ASP A 50 14.03 2.38 4.82
N PRO A 51 14.17 3.68 5.08
CA PRO A 51 13.43 4.74 4.38
C PRO A 51 13.63 4.76 2.86
N GLY A 52 14.74 4.21 2.35
CA GLY A 52 15.05 4.19 0.92
C GLY A 52 14.38 3.07 0.12
N HIS A 53 13.61 2.17 0.74
CA HIS A 53 13.05 1.00 0.05
C HIS A 53 12.09 1.38 -1.08
N GLY A 54 11.20 2.36 -0.90
CA GLY A 54 10.27 2.80 -1.94
C GLY A 54 10.99 3.32 -3.20
N ALA A 55 12.04 4.12 -3.04
CA ALA A 55 12.84 4.60 -4.17
C ALA A 55 13.54 3.45 -4.92
N ARG A 56 14.09 2.49 -4.18
CA ARG A 56 14.68 1.28 -4.79
C ARG A 56 13.63 0.42 -5.49
N ALA A 57 12.44 0.29 -4.92
CA ALA A 57 11.33 -0.43 -5.52
C ALA A 57 10.91 0.20 -6.86
N CYS A 58 10.78 1.53 -6.94
CA CYS A 58 10.54 2.20 -8.23
C CYS A 58 11.66 1.92 -9.25
N ALA A 59 12.93 2.00 -8.84
CA ALA A 59 14.05 1.67 -9.73
C ALA A 59 14.00 0.20 -10.22
N PHE A 60 13.58 -0.73 -9.36
CA PHE A 60 13.39 -2.14 -9.71
C PHE A 60 12.24 -2.33 -10.69
N ILE A 61 11.08 -1.70 -10.46
CA ILE A 61 9.93 -1.72 -11.37
C ILE A 61 10.35 -1.28 -12.77
N ARG A 62 11.04 -0.13 -12.85
CA ARG A 62 11.48 0.43 -14.14
C ARG A 62 12.52 -0.43 -14.86
N SER A 63 13.40 -1.09 -14.11
CA SER A 63 14.50 -1.86 -14.71
C SER A 63 14.12 -3.30 -15.06
N HIS A 64 13.11 -3.87 -14.41
CA HIS A 64 12.88 -5.31 -14.45
C HIS A 64 11.43 -5.75 -14.69
N LEU A 65 10.46 -4.86 -14.47
CA LEU A 65 9.05 -5.24 -14.49
C LEU A 65 8.25 -4.63 -15.65
N ILE A 66 8.74 -3.58 -16.33
CA ILE A 66 7.99 -2.90 -17.40
C ILE A 66 7.48 -3.88 -18.47
N ASP A 67 8.30 -4.84 -18.91
CA ASP A 67 7.91 -5.82 -19.93
C ASP A 67 7.07 -7.00 -19.39
N ARG A 68 6.79 -7.01 -18.08
CA ARG A 68 6.10 -8.10 -17.37
C ARG A 68 4.79 -7.65 -16.70
N ILE A 69 4.54 -6.35 -16.67
CA ILE A 69 3.35 -5.76 -16.10
C ILE A 69 2.56 -5.13 -17.23
N ASP A 70 1.26 -5.33 -17.19
CA ASP A 70 0.37 -4.67 -18.12
C ASP A 70 0.15 -3.24 -17.60
N LEU A 71 1.02 -2.29 -17.91
CA LEU A 71 0.84 -0.88 -17.56
C LEU A 71 1.33 0.02 -18.70
N THR A 72 0.58 1.08 -18.96
CA THR A 72 1.05 2.16 -19.83
C THR A 72 2.22 2.92 -19.19
N PRO A 73 3.02 3.68 -19.96
CA PRO A 73 4.11 4.50 -19.39
C PRO A 73 3.65 5.47 -18.29
N ASP A 74 2.47 6.07 -18.45
CA ASP A 74 1.90 6.99 -17.45
C ASP A 74 1.47 6.24 -16.19
N GLU A 75 0.90 5.05 -16.33
CA GLU A 75 0.58 4.18 -15.21
C GLU A 75 1.83 3.69 -14.46
N VAL A 76 2.92 3.38 -15.17
CA VAL A 76 4.21 3.08 -14.54
C VAL A 76 4.72 4.27 -13.75
N ASN A 77 4.59 5.50 -14.27
CA ASN A 77 4.95 6.71 -13.54
C ASN A 77 4.10 6.90 -12.28
N LEU A 78 2.79 6.67 -12.38
CA LEU A 78 1.86 6.75 -11.26
C LEU A 78 2.18 5.71 -10.17
N LEU A 79 2.44 4.46 -10.57
CA LEU A 79 2.90 3.40 -9.67
C LEU A 79 4.21 3.78 -8.99
N CYS A 80 5.19 4.27 -9.75
CA CYS A 80 6.48 4.69 -9.20
C CYS A 80 6.34 5.81 -8.16
N LEU A 81 5.49 6.82 -8.42
CA LEU A 81 5.23 7.89 -7.45
C LEU A 81 4.58 7.36 -6.18
N ALA A 82 3.55 6.49 -6.32
CA ALA A 82 2.90 5.84 -5.19
C ALA A 82 3.93 5.04 -4.36
N THR A 83 4.73 4.19 -5.01
CA THR A 83 5.75 3.35 -4.39
C THR A 83 6.88 4.16 -3.76
N SER A 84 7.41 5.21 -4.39
CA SER A 84 8.52 5.96 -3.82
C SER A 84 8.12 6.83 -2.63
N GLY A 85 6.87 7.30 -2.59
CA GLY A 85 6.41 8.27 -1.60
C GLY A 85 5.68 7.70 -0.37
N HIS A 86 5.41 6.39 -0.33
CA HIS A 86 4.45 5.84 0.64
C HIS A 86 4.88 5.94 2.12
N THR A 87 6.19 5.94 2.41
CA THR A 87 6.71 6.04 3.78
C THR A 87 6.53 7.43 4.38
N ASP A 88 6.92 8.49 3.65
CA ASP A 88 6.99 9.86 4.17
C ASP A 88 5.88 10.78 3.63
N GLY A 89 5.12 10.33 2.63
CA GLY A 89 4.05 11.11 2.02
C GLY A 89 3.02 11.54 3.05
N LYS A 90 2.58 12.80 3.03
CA LYS A 90 1.45 13.22 3.89
C LYS A 90 0.15 12.75 3.26
N CYS A 91 -0.25 13.42 2.17
CA CYS A 91 -1.29 13.03 1.22
C CYS A 91 -0.95 13.59 -0.16
N HIS A 92 -1.58 13.03 -1.21
CA HIS A 92 -1.35 13.43 -2.58
C HIS A 92 -2.67 13.88 -3.23
N SER A 93 -2.60 14.80 -4.20
CA SER A 93 -3.78 15.28 -4.93
C SER A 93 -4.42 14.20 -5.81
N ASP A 94 -3.60 13.29 -6.33
CA ASP A 94 -4.05 12.09 -7.03
C ASP A 94 -4.68 11.08 -6.05
N ILE A 95 -5.94 10.71 -6.32
CA ILE A 95 -6.73 9.80 -5.48
C ILE A 95 -6.15 8.38 -5.45
N THR A 96 -5.51 7.94 -6.52
CA THR A 96 -4.89 6.62 -6.61
C THR A 96 -3.68 6.52 -5.70
N ILE A 97 -2.78 7.53 -5.76
CA ILE A 97 -1.60 7.58 -4.86
C ILE A 97 -2.06 7.61 -3.40
N SER A 98 -3.03 8.47 -3.06
CA SER A 98 -3.57 8.54 -1.70
C SER A 98 -4.21 7.22 -1.25
N THR A 99 -4.88 6.51 -2.15
CA THR A 99 -5.48 5.19 -1.86
C THR A 99 -4.42 4.12 -1.60
N CYS A 100 -3.35 4.08 -2.39
CA CYS A 100 -2.21 3.18 -2.16
C CYS A 100 -1.59 3.41 -0.76
N TRP A 101 -1.36 4.67 -0.38
CA TRP A 101 -0.78 4.99 0.93
C TRP A 101 -1.74 4.67 2.08
N ASP A 102 -3.03 4.93 1.92
CA ASP A 102 -4.04 4.55 2.91
C ASP A 102 -4.11 3.03 3.08
N ALA A 103 -4.02 2.27 1.98
CA ALA A 103 -4.06 0.81 2.00
C ALA A 103 -2.93 0.19 2.84
N ASP A 104 -1.70 0.70 2.70
CA ASP A 104 -0.55 0.30 3.52
C ASP A 104 -0.72 0.73 4.99
N ARG A 105 -1.11 1.99 5.22
CA ARG A 105 -1.31 2.54 6.58
C ARG A 105 -2.42 1.84 7.36
N LEU A 106 -3.46 1.37 6.68
CA LEU A 106 -4.55 0.63 7.31
C LEU A 106 -4.08 -0.73 7.86
N ASP A 107 -3.01 -1.30 7.32
CA ASP A 107 -2.45 -2.58 7.78
C ASP A 107 -1.46 -2.44 8.95
N LEU A 108 -1.28 -1.22 9.50
CA LEU A 108 -0.26 -0.94 10.54
C LEU A 108 -0.50 -1.67 11.87
N MET A 109 -1.71 -2.16 12.12
CA MET A 109 -1.98 -2.93 13.34
C MET A 109 -1.17 -4.23 13.39
N ARG A 110 -0.75 -4.77 12.24
CA ARG A 110 0.19 -5.91 12.16
C ARG A 110 1.48 -5.67 12.94
N ALA A 111 1.88 -4.40 13.07
CA ALA A 111 3.08 -3.94 13.74
C ALA A 111 2.76 -3.29 15.11
N GLY A 112 1.55 -3.51 15.64
CA GLY A 112 1.09 -2.97 16.92
C GLY A 112 0.71 -1.48 16.88
N ILE A 113 0.53 -0.89 15.69
CA ILE A 113 0.23 0.53 15.52
C ILE A 113 -1.20 0.70 15.04
N ARG A 114 -2.07 1.31 15.86
CA ARG A 114 -3.45 1.61 15.44
C ARG A 114 -3.48 2.69 14.35
N PRO A 115 -4.07 2.45 13.16
CA PRO A 115 -4.26 3.50 12.17
C PRO A 115 -5.07 4.66 12.73
N HIS A 116 -4.54 5.88 12.61
CA HIS A 116 -5.18 7.09 13.11
C HIS A 116 -5.82 7.87 11.95
N PRO A 117 -7.10 8.27 12.00
CA PRO A 117 -7.78 8.95 10.89
C PRO A 117 -7.03 10.17 10.34
N LYS A 118 -6.44 11.01 11.20
CA LYS A 118 -5.62 12.17 10.79
C LYS A 118 -4.34 11.83 9.99
N ARG A 119 -3.94 10.56 9.91
CA ARG A 119 -2.80 10.07 9.11
C ARG A 119 -3.24 9.43 7.80
N LEU A 120 -4.55 9.31 7.57
CA LEU A 120 -5.14 8.77 6.35
C LEU A 120 -5.59 9.92 5.44
N CYS A 121 -5.61 9.69 4.15
CA CYS A 121 -5.75 10.70 3.12
C CYS A 121 -7.17 10.85 2.61
N THR A 122 -7.81 9.74 2.31
CA THR A 122 -9.15 9.70 1.74
C THR A 122 -10.22 9.76 2.83
N SER A 123 -11.38 10.33 2.52
CA SER A 123 -12.52 10.35 3.44
C SER A 123 -12.97 8.93 3.83
N HIS A 124 -12.93 7.98 2.90
CA HIS A 124 -13.30 6.59 3.14
C HIS A 124 -12.29 5.84 4.02
N ALA A 125 -10.99 6.06 3.85
CA ALA A 125 -10.00 5.48 4.76
C ALA A 125 -10.14 6.02 6.19
N ARG A 126 -10.60 7.27 6.35
CA ARG A 126 -10.86 7.88 7.66
C ARG A 126 -12.11 7.35 8.36
N ASP A 127 -12.97 6.58 7.68
CA ASP A 127 -14.16 6.00 8.27
C ASP A 127 -13.76 5.03 9.40
N PRO A 128 -14.25 5.23 10.64
CA PRO A 128 -13.99 4.32 11.74
C PRO A 128 -14.31 2.85 11.43
N LYS A 129 -15.32 2.57 10.60
CA LYS A 129 -15.70 1.21 10.21
C LYS A 129 -14.65 0.56 9.29
N ILE A 130 -14.07 1.33 8.37
CA ILE A 130 -13.00 0.84 7.49
C ILE A 130 -11.72 0.59 8.29
N ILE A 131 -11.39 1.49 9.22
CA ILE A 131 -10.23 1.32 10.11
C ILE A 131 -10.38 0.07 10.96
N GLU A 132 -11.55 -0.13 11.58
CA GLU A 132 -11.79 -1.30 12.43
C GLU A 132 -11.76 -2.60 11.61
N TRP A 133 -12.40 -2.62 10.44
CA TRP A 133 -12.33 -3.76 9.52
C TRP A 133 -10.88 -4.13 9.14
N ALA A 134 -10.04 -3.15 8.81
CA ALA A 134 -8.64 -3.40 8.47
C ALA A 134 -7.80 -3.88 9.68
N ILE A 135 -8.09 -3.37 10.88
CA ILE A 135 -7.50 -3.81 12.14
C ILE A 135 -7.79 -5.30 12.40
N GLN A 136 -9.06 -5.71 12.29
CA GLN A 136 -9.46 -7.10 12.54
C GLN A 136 -8.72 -8.07 11.60
N ARG A 137 -8.59 -7.69 10.32
CA ARG A 137 -7.83 -8.46 9.32
C ARG A 137 -6.33 -8.52 9.62
N SER A 138 -5.75 -7.42 10.09
CA SER A 138 -4.33 -7.38 10.50
C SER A 138 -4.02 -8.33 11.65
N LEU A 139 -5.01 -8.57 12.53
CA LEU A 139 -4.91 -9.46 13.69
C LEU A 139 -5.28 -10.92 13.38
N GLY A 140 -5.62 -11.25 12.13
CA GLY A 140 -6.05 -12.60 11.75
C GLY A 140 -7.45 -12.98 12.26
N MET A 141 -8.25 -11.99 12.66
CA MET A 141 -9.63 -12.19 13.06
C MET A 141 -10.51 -12.18 11.81
N SER A 142 -11.20 -13.29 11.54
CA SER A 142 -12.21 -13.36 10.48
C SER A 142 -13.55 -12.84 11.01
N GLU A 143 -14.34 -12.19 10.15
CA GLU A 143 -15.75 -11.95 10.44
C GLU A 143 -16.43 -13.34 10.56
N LEU A 144 -17.03 -13.61 11.72
CA LEU A 144 -17.92 -14.76 11.96
C LEU A 144 -19.19 -14.64 11.11
#